data_AF-A0A2N4YZ47-F1
#
_entry.id   AF-A0A2N4YZ47-F1
#
_cell.length_a   1.000
_cell.length_b   1.000
_cell.length_c   1.000
_cell.angle_alpha   90.00
_cell.angle_beta   90.00
_cell.angle_gamma   90.00
#
_symmetry.space_group_name_H-M   'P 1'
#
loop_
_entity.id
_entity.type
_entity.pdbx_description
1 polymer ?
#
loop_
_entity_poly.entity_id
_entity_poly.type
_entity_poly.pdbx_seq_one_letter_code
_entity_poly.pdbx_strand_id
1 'polypeptide(L)'
;MEFSVKSGSPEKQRSACIVVGVFEPRRLSPIAEQLDKISDGYISALLRRGELEGKPGQTLLLHHVPNILSERILLIGCGKERELDERQYKQVIQKTINTLNDTGSMEAVCFLTELHVKGRNNYWKVRQAVETAKETLYSFDQLKTNKSEPRRPLRKMVFNVPTRRELTSGERAIQHGLAIAAGIKAAKDLGNMPPNICNAAYLASQARQLADTYSKNVITRVIGEQQMRELGMNSYLAVGNGSQNESLMSVIEYKGNPSEDARPIVLVGKGLTFDSGGISIKPAEGMDEMKYDMCGAAAVYGVMRMVAELQLPLNVIGVLAGCENMPGGRAYRPGDVLTTMSGQTVEVLNTDAEGRLVLCDVLTYVERFEPEAVIDVATLTGACLLLHI
;
A
#
# COMPACT_ATOMS: atom_id res chain seq x y z
N MET A 1 -10.20 11.06 5.31
CA MET A 1 -10.85 10.31 6.39
C MET A 1 -9.86 10.08 7.52
N GLU A 2 -10.24 10.49 8.72
CA GLU A 2 -9.53 10.34 9.98
C GLU A 2 -10.02 9.10 10.74
N PHE A 3 -9.17 8.57 11.62
CA PHE A 3 -9.50 7.44 12.48
C PHE A 3 -9.15 7.74 13.93
N SER A 4 -9.92 7.18 14.85
CA SER A 4 -9.61 7.18 16.29
C SER A 4 -10.15 5.91 16.92
N VAL A 5 -9.63 5.50 18.08
CA VAL A 5 -10.22 4.43 18.89
C VAL A 5 -10.95 4.99 20.10
N LYS A 6 -12.01 4.30 20.52
CA LYS A 6 -12.70 4.52 21.80
C LYS A 6 -13.06 3.18 22.41
N SER A 7 -13.33 3.18 23.71
CA SER A 7 -13.97 2.07 24.40
C SER A 7 -15.24 2.61 25.05
N GLY A 8 -16.38 2.21 24.51
CA GLY A 8 -17.67 2.63 25.00
C GLY A 8 -18.76 1.67 24.54
N SER A 9 -19.94 1.85 25.11
CA SER A 9 -21.10 1.06 24.74
C SER A 9 -21.85 1.73 23.57
N PRO A 10 -22.45 0.95 22.65
CA PRO A 10 -23.12 1.47 21.45
C PRO A 10 -24.23 2.48 21.75
N GLU A 11 -24.97 2.27 22.82
CA GLU A 11 -26.15 3.07 23.16
C GLU A 11 -25.84 4.48 23.64
N LYS A 12 -24.61 4.69 24.11
CA LYS A 12 -24.13 6.01 24.52
C LYS A 12 -23.55 6.80 23.35
N GLN A 13 -23.44 6.20 22.17
CA GLN A 13 -22.91 6.88 21.00
C GLN A 13 -23.96 7.82 20.40
N ARG A 14 -23.56 9.08 20.26
CA ARG A 14 -24.29 10.11 19.50
C ARG A 14 -23.50 10.35 18.21
N SER A 15 -23.69 9.46 17.23
CA SER A 15 -23.00 9.52 15.94
C SER A 15 -24.00 9.52 14.78
N ALA A 16 -23.55 9.94 13.60
CA ALA A 16 -24.39 9.89 12.40
C ALA A 16 -24.70 8.44 11.95
N CYS A 17 -23.84 7.48 12.30
CA CYS A 17 -24.07 6.05 12.06
C CYS A 17 -23.31 5.15 13.05
N ILE A 18 -23.98 4.14 13.61
CA ILE A 18 -23.34 3.03 14.34
C ILE A 18 -23.25 1.81 13.43
N VAL A 19 -22.09 1.16 13.38
CA VAL A 19 -21.88 -0.07 12.59
C VAL A 19 -21.69 -1.28 13.50
N VAL A 20 -22.51 -2.31 13.31
CA VAL A 20 -22.47 -3.57 14.07
C VAL A 20 -22.64 -4.80 13.17
N GLY A 21 -22.19 -5.97 13.67
CA GLY A 21 -22.19 -7.21 12.91
C GLY A 21 -23.44 -8.07 13.12
N VAL A 22 -23.79 -8.86 12.10
CA VAL A 22 -24.77 -9.96 12.14
C VAL A 22 -24.10 -11.21 11.58
N PHE A 23 -24.17 -12.30 12.33
CA PHE A 23 -23.64 -13.61 11.95
C PHE A 23 -24.70 -14.50 11.33
N GLU A 24 -24.27 -15.52 10.59
CA GLU A 24 -25.15 -16.55 10.06
C GLU A 24 -25.57 -17.57 11.15
N PRO A 25 -26.83 -18.05 11.12
CA PRO A 25 -27.98 -17.48 10.43
C PRO A 25 -28.65 -16.38 11.28
N ARG A 26 -28.74 -15.15 10.75
CA ARG A 26 -29.55 -14.04 11.31
C ARG A 26 -29.30 -13.74 12.80
N ARG A 27 -28.09 -14.00 13.29
CA ARG A 27 -27.72 -13.87 14.70
C ARG A 27 -27.03 -12.54 14.94
N LEU A 28 -27.55 -11.74 15.86
CA LEU A 28 -26.93 -10.48 16.25
C LEU A 28 -25.55 -10.74 16.88
N SER A 29 -24.57 -9.87 16.58
CA SER A 29 -23.33 -9.84 17.36
C SER A 29 -23.62 -9.40 18.80
N PRO A 30 -22.76 -9.72 19.79
CA PRO A 30 -22.99 -9.35 21.20
C PRO A 30 -23.26 -7.85 21.40
N ILE A 31 -22.58 -7.00 20.62
CA ILE A 31 -22.78 -5.56 20.61
C ILE A 31 -24.15 -5.18 20.01
N ALA A 32 -24.57 -5.85 18.94
CA ALA A 32 -25.88 -5.63 18.32
C ALA A 32 -27.05 -6.12 19.20
N GLU A 33 -26.84 -7.16 20.02
CA GLU A 33 -27.82 -7.60 21.03
C GLU A 33 -28.08 -6.52 22.10
N GLN A 34 -27.06 -5.75 22.49
CA GLN A 34 -27.23 -4.62 23.42
C GLN A 34 -28.09 -3.52 22.80
N LEU A 35 -27.87 -3.19 21.52
CA LEU A 35 -28.70 -2.24 20.78
C LEU A 35 -30.14 -2.75 20.60
N ASP A 36 -30.32 -4.05 20.35
CA ASP A 36 -31.65 -4.65 20.17
C ASP A 36 -32.49 -4.55 21.44
N LYS A 37 -31.88 -4.77 22.62
CA LYS A 37 -32.58 -4.60 23.91
C LYS A 37 -33.10 -3.18 24.12
N ILE A 38 -32.36 -2.18 23.66
CA ILE A 38 -32.72 -0.76 23.87
C ILE A 38 -33.79 -0.34 22.89
N SER A 39 -33.73 -0.88 21.68
CA SER A 39 -34.75 -0.68 20.64
C SER A 39 -35.96 -1.61 20.77
N ASP A 40 -36.18 -2.20 21.96
CA ASP A 40 -37.31 -3.09 22.27
C ASP A 40 -37.50 -4.25 21.26
N GLY A 41 -36.39 -4.84 20.81
CA GLY A 41 -36.39 -5.98 19.89
C GLY A 41 -36.62 -5.62 18.43
N TYR A 42 -36.55 -4.33 18.05
CA TYR A 42 -36.75 -3.85 16.70
C TYR A 42 -35.80 -4.52 15.68
N ILE A 43 -34.52 -4.65 16.02
CA ILE A 43 -33.49 -5.18 15.12
C ILE A 43 -33.73 -6.67 14.90
N SER A 44 -33.94 -7.44 15.97
CA SER A 44 -34.19 -8.88 15.85
C SER A 44 -35.52 -9.20 15.17
N ALA A 45 -36.53 -8.34 15.29
CA ALA A 45 -37.79 -8.48 14.54
C ALA A 45 -37.57 -8.40 13.03
N LEU A 46 -36.72 -7.49 12.54
CA LEU A 46 -36.34 -7.41 11.14
C LEU A 46 -35.55 -8.65 10.70
N LEU A 47 -34.59 -9.11 11.51
CA LEU A 47 -33.82 -10.31 11.18
C LEU A 47 -34.71 -11.56 11.09
N ARG A 48 -35.69 -11.73 11.98
CA ARG A 48 -36.67 -12.84 11.91
C ARG A 48 -37.48 -12.82 10.61
N ARG A 49 -37.73 -11.65 10.03
CA ARG A 49 -38.40 -11.47 8.74
C ARG A 49 -37.51 -11.72 7.52
N GLY A 50 -36.21 -11.92 7.72
CA GLY A 50 -35.26 -12.26 6.65
C GLY A 50 -34.61 -11.06 5.96
N GLU A 51 -34.64 -9.88 6.57
CA GLU A 51 -34.04 -8.66 5.99
C GLU A 51 -32.50 -8.76 5.86
N LEU A 52 -31.85 -9.62 6.65
CA LEU A 52 -30.40 -9.85 6.57
C LEU A 52 -30.02 -11.25 7.11
N GLU A 53 -29.47 -12.12 6.26
CA GLU A 53 -29.03 -13.47 6.67
C GLU A 53 -27.74 -13.47 7.49
N GLY A 54 -26.87 -12.47 7.29
CA GLY A 54 -25.57 -12.37 7.96
C GLY A 54 -24.40 -12.88 7.12
N LYS A 55 -24.59 -13.22 5.84
CA LYS A 55 -23.49 -13.61 4.94
C LYS A 55 -22.49 -12.45 4.76
N PRO A 56 -21.18 -12.73 4.59
CA PRO A 56 -20.16 -11.67 4.44
C PRO A 56 -20.52 -10.65 3.35
N GLY A 57 -20.55 -9.38 3.72
CA GLY A 57 -20.79 -8.27 2.77
C GLY A 57 -22.26 -7.95 2.49
N GLN A 58 -23.23 -8.69 3.05
CA GLN A 58 -24.61 -8.22 3.10
C GLN A 58 -24.75 -7.05 4.07
N THR A 59 -25.67 -6.14 3.80
CA THR A 59 -25.84 -4.92 4.60
C THR A 59 -27.32 -4.60 4.79
N LEU A 60 -27.68 -4.09 5.96
CA LEU A 60 -29.00 -3.51 6.22
C LEU A 60 -28.82 -2.17 6.94
N LEU A 61 -29.26 -1.08 6.30
CA LEU A 61 -29.19 0.26 6.87
C LEU A 61 -30.54 0.62 7.48
N LEU A 62 -30.54 0.90 8.77
CA LEU A 62 -31.72 1.30 9.54
C LEU A 62 -31.65 2.78 9.87
N HIS A 63 -32.79 3.46 9.78
CA HIS A 63 -32.96 4.88 10.08
C HIS A 63 -33.90 5.05 11.27
N HIS A 64 -33.62 6.01 12.15
CA HIS A 64 -34.51 6.40 13.25
C HIS A 64 -35.01 5.20 14.09
N VAL A 65 -34.08 4.31 14.46
CA VAL A 65 -34.39 3.14 15.28
C VAL A 65 -34.89 3.58 16.65
N PRO A 66 -36.01 3.02 17.17
CA PRO A 66 -36.57 3.42 18.46
C PRO A 66 -35.55 3.41 19.60
N ASN A 67 -35.59 4.43 20.46
CA ASN A 67 -34.76 4.59 21.67
C ASN A 67 -33.23 4.63 21.45
N ILE A 68 -32.76 4.64 20.20
CA ILE A 68 -31.33 4.75 19.88
C ILE A 68 -30.97 6.20 19.59
N LEU A 69 -29.88 6.69 20.19
CA LEU A 69 -29.44 8.08 20.09
C LEU A 69 -28.78 8.44 18.75
N SER A 70 -28.27 7.45 18.02
CA SER A 70 -27.65 7.65 16.71
C SER A 70 -28.68 7.63 15.58
N GLU A 71 -28.48 8.44 14.56
CA GLU A 71 -29.46 8.61 13.47
C GLU A 71 -29.66 7.35 12.62
N ARG A 72 -28.58 6.55 12.47
CA ARG A 72 -28.53 5.35 11.64
C ARG A 72 -27.83 4.21 12.36
N ILE A 73 -28.28 2.99 12.05
CA ILE A 73 -27.57 1.75 12.39
C ILE A 73 -27.32 0.99 11.10
N LEU A 74 -26.05 0.73 10.79
CA LEU A 74 -25.65 -0.13 9.69
C LEU A 74 -25.31 -1.51 10.23
N LEU A 75 -26.14 -2.49 9.88
CA LEU A 75 -25.86 -3.91 10.13
C LEU A 75 -25.03 -4.46 8.97
N ILE A 76 -23.94 -5.17 9.28
CA ILE A 76 -23.07 -5.83 8.30
C ILE A 76 -23.05 -7.33 8.56
N GLY A 77 -23.30 -8.13 7.52
CA GLY A 77 -23.13 -9.57 7.56
C GLY A 77 -21.66 -9.97 7.68
N CYS A 78 -21.35 -10.80 8.68
CA CYS A 78 -20.00 -11.18 9.09
C CYS A 78 -19.70 -12.68 8.88
N GLY A 79 -20.60 -13.43 8.24
CA GLY A 79 -20.49 -14.87 8.08
C GLY A 79 -20.75 -15.64 9.38
N LYS A 80 -20.19 -16.84 9.50
CA LYS A 80 -20.32 -17.65 10.70
C LYS A 80 -19.42 -17.14 11.82
N GLU A 81 -19.96 -17.12 13.04
CA GLU A 81 -19.21 -16.71 14.23
C GLU A 81 -17.96 -17.60 14.43
N ARG A 82 -16.82 -16.98 14.77
CA ARG A 82 -15.50 -17.63 14.93
C ARG A 82 -14.89 -18.26 13.67
N GLU A 83 -15.60 -18.29 12.55
CA GLU A 83 -15.06 -18.77 11.27
C GLU A 83 -14.43 -17.65 10.42
N LEU A 84 -14.66 -16.38 10.80
CA LEU A 84 -14.16 -15.20 10.09
C LEU A 84 -12.63 -15.19 10.00
N ASP A 85 -12.13 -15.28 8.77
CA ASP A 85 -10.72 -15.14 8.45
C ASP A 85 -10.34 -13.68 8.11
N GLU A 86 -9.06 -13.46 7.83
CA GLU A 86 -8.51 -12.15 7.53
C GLU A 86 -9.06 -11.55 6.24
N ARG A 87 -9.25 -12.38 5.20
CA ARG A 87 -9.73 -11.94 3.89
C ARG A 87 -11.17 -11.49 4.01
N GLN A 88 -12.02 -12.28 4.65
CA GLN A 88 -13.40 -11.96 4.90
C GLN A 88 -13.54 -10.73 5.80
N TYR A 89 -12.69 -10.58 6.83
CA TYR A 89 -12.67 -9.39 7.67
C TYR A 89 -12.39 -8.11 6.86
N LYS A 90 -11.39 -8.13 5.97
CA LYS A 90 -11.11 -7.01 5.07
C LYS A 90 -12.28 -6.73 4.13
N GLN A 91 -12.90 -7.76 3.55
CA GLN A 91 -14.09 -7.59 2.70
C GLN A 91 -15.26 -6.93 3.45
N VAL A 92 -15.48 -7.32 4.70
CA VAL A 92 -16.49 -6.74 5.59
C VAL A 92 -16.20 -5.26 5.86
N ILE A 93 -14.95 -4.90 6.18
CA ILE A 93 -14.56 -3.49 6.36
C ILE A 93 -14.68 -2.70 5.05
N GLN A 94 -14.21 -3.23 3.92
CA GLN A 94 -14.32 -2.60 2.61
C GLN A 94 -15.79 -2.29 2.27
N LYS A 95 -16.68 -3.28 2.45
CA LYS A 95 -18.12 -3.09 2.23
C LYS A 95 -18.70 -2.02 3.15
N THR A 96 -18.30 -2.02 4.42
CA THR A 96 -18.72 -1.00 5.39
C THR A 96 -18.36 0.41 4.91
N ILE A 97 -17.13 0.63 4.45
CA ILE A 97 -16.69 1.94 3.96
C ILE A 97 -17.43 2.38 2.69
N ASN A 98 -17.62 1.48 1.73
CA ASN A 98 -18.38 1.78 0.52
C ASN A 98 -19.82 2.17 0.87
N THR A 99 -20.50 1.33 1.65
CA THR A 99 -21.90 1.57 2.04
C THR A 99 -22.05 2.86 2.84
N LEU A 100 -21.12 3.21 3.74
CA LEU A 100 -21.18 4.48 4.47
C LEU A 100 -21.04 5.71 3.54
N ASN A 101 -20.19 5.65 2.50
CA ASN A 101 -20.02 6.76 1.56
C ASN A 101 -21.22 6.97 0.62
N ASP A 102 -22.02 5.93 0.40
CA ASP A 102 -23.31 6.04 -0.31
C ASP A 102 -24.37 6.75 0.53
N THR A 103 -24.17 6.88 1.85
CA THR A 103 -25.08 7.61 2.76
C THR A 103 -24.75 9.11 2.85
N GLY A 104 -25.39 9.81 3.79
CA GLY A 104 -25.04 11.19 4.20
C GLY A 104 -24.16 11.25 5.46
N SER A 105 -23.68 10.12 5.99
CA SER A 105 -23.00 10.07 7.29
C SER A 105 -21.62 10.74 7.23
N MET A 106 -21.42 11.80 8.04
CA MET A 106 -20.12 12.48 8.13
C MET A 106 -19.13 11.81 9.08
N GLU A 107 -19.65 11.08 10.06
CA GLU A 107 -18.87 10.25 10.97
C GLU A 107 -19.59 8.94 11.29
N ALA A 108 -18.84 7.92 11.69
CA ALA A 108 -19.40 6.65 12.12
C ALA A 108 -18.62 6.04 13.28
N VAL A 109 -19.30 5.31 14.16
CA VAL A 109 -18.69 4.45 15.19
C VAL A 109 -18.85 3.00 14.80
N CYS A 110 -17.74 2.28 14.68
CA CYS A 110 -17.70 0.92 14.17
C CYS A 110 -17.22 -0.06 15.24
N PHE A 111 -18.04 -1.07 15.51
CA PHE A 111 -17.78 -2.12 16.49
C PHE A 111 -17.23 -3.41 15.84
N LEU A 112 -17.04 -3.42 14.51
CA LEU A 112 -16.55 -4.60 13.78
C LEU A 112 -15.11 -4.97 14.16
N THR A 113 -14.32 -4.04 14.72
CA THR A 113 -12.97 -4.29 15.25
C THR A 113 -12.97 -5.21 16.48
N GLU A 114 -14.12 -5.44 17.12
CA GLU A 114 -14.26 -6.37 18.24
C GLU A 114 -14.50 -7.82 17.80
N LEU A 115 -14.90 -8.05 16.55
CA LEU A 115 -15.17 -9.39 16.03
C LEU A 115 -13.99 -10.33 16.24
N HIS A 116 -14.29 -11.61 16.48
CA HIS A 116 -13.26 -12.65 16.52
C HIS A 116 -12.78 -12.92 15.09
N VAL A 117 -11.52 -12.61 14.81
CA VAL A 117 -10.83 -12.93 13.56
C VAL A 117 -9.75 -13.97 13.87
N LYS A 118 -9.75 -15.10 13.16
CA LYS A 118 -8.86 -16.24 13.45
C LYS A 118 -7.39 -15.81 13.56
N GLY A 119 -6.78 -16.06 14.72
CA GLY A 119 -5.35 -15.78 14.97
C GLY A 119 -4.98 -14.30 15.10
N ARG A 120 -5.94 -13.37 15.15
CA ARG A 120 -5.66 -11.92 15.12
C ARG A 120 -6.10 -11.19 16.38
N ASN A 121 -5.19 -10.40 16.93
CA ASN A 121 -5.42 -9.57 18.13
C ASN A 121 -6.06 -8.21 17.79
N ASN A 122 -6.30 -7.37 18.81
CA ASN A 122 -6.91 -6.05 18.64
C ASN A 122 -6.07 -5.12 17.74
N TYR A 123 -4.76 -5.04 17.98
CA TYR A 123 -3.83 -4.25 17.18
C TYR A 123 -3.96 -4.57 15.68
N TRP A 124 -3.90 -5.86 15.33
CA TRP A 124 -4.00 -6.28 13.93
C TRP A 124 -5.34 -5.91 13.31
N LYS A 125 -6.45 -6.14 14.02
CA LYS A 125 -7.80 -5.84 13.51
C LYS A 125 -7.98 -4.36 13.21
N VAL A 126 -7.60 -3.49 14.16
CA VAL A 126 -7.69 -2.03 13.97
C VAL A 126 -6.78 -1.59 12.81
N ARG A 127 -5.53 -2.05 12.77
CA ARG A 127 -4.58 -1.69 11.71
C ARG A 127 -5.09 -2.11 10.33
N GLN A 128 -5.59 -3.33 10.19
CA GLN A 128 -6.13 -3.83 8.93
C GLN A 128 -7.43 -3.15 8.52
N ALA A 129 -8.26 -2.74 9.49
CA ALA A 129 -9.43 -1.93 9.17
C ALA A 129 -9.04 -0.56 8.63
N VAL A 130 -8.01 0.09 9.18
CA VAL A 130 -7.48 1.37 8.66
C VAL A 130 -6.87 1.19 7.28
N GLU A 131 -5.96 0.23 7.09
CA GLU A 131 -5.31 -0.05 5.81
C GLU A 131 -6.36 -0.33 4.72
N THR A 132 -7.32 -1.22 5.01
CA THR A 132 -8.40 -1.57 4.08
C THR A 132 -9.29 -0.38 3.79
N ALA A 133 -9.65 0.42 4.80
CA ALA A 133 -10.49 1.59 4.60
C ALA A 133 -9.79 2.64 3.71
N LYS A 134 -8.48 2.82 3.84
CA LYS A 134 -7.70 3.68 2.94
C LYS A 134 -7.60 3.10 1.53
N GLU A 135 -7.42 1.78 1.41
CA GLU A 135 -7.39 1.07 0.12
C GLU A 135 -8.71 1.26 -0.65
N THR A 136 -9.84 1.07 0.02
CA THR A 136 -11.18 1.28 -0.56
C THR A 136 -11.39 2.69 -1.10
N LEU A 137 -10.76 3.69 -0.46
CA LEU A 137 -10.85 5.10 -0.86
C LEU A 137 -9.82 5.50 -1.92
N TYR A 138 -9.00 4.58 -2.41
CA TYR A 138 -8.05 4.89 -3.46
C TYR A 138 -8.76 5.19 -4.78
N SER A 139 -8.35 6.26 -5.45
CA SER A 139 -8.69 6.51 -6.85
C SER A 139 -7.55 7.23 -7.53
N PHE A 140 -7.42 7.04 -8.84
CA PHE A 140 -6.39 7.65 -9.67
C PHE A 140 -7.05 8.39 -10.82
N ASP A 141 -7.49 9.62 -10.55
CA ASP A 141 -8.26 10.45 -11.50
C ASP A 141 -7.50 11.70 -11.94
N GLN A 142 -6.23 11.84 -11.54
CA GLN A 142 -5.43 13.05 -11.76
C GLN A 142 -5.19 13.38 -13.25
N LEU A 143 -5.21 12.35 -14.11
CA LEU A 143 -5.04 12.48 -15.57
C LEU A 143 -6.38 12.50 -16.33
N LYS A 144 -7.51 12.41 -15.64
CA LYS A 144 -8.83 12.54 -16.27
C LYS A 144 -9.22 14.01 -16.41
N THR A 145 -9.71 14.40 -17.58
CA THR A 145 -10.27 15.75 -17.81
C THR A 145 -11.62 15.90 -17.10
N ASN A 146 -12.49 14.90 -17.21
CA ASN A 146 -13.79 14.87 -16.53
C ASN A 146 -13.62 14.24 -15.15
N LYS A 147 -13.25 15.06 -14.18
CA LYS A 147 -13.15 14.65 -12.77
C LYS A 147 -14.55 14.68 -12.16
N SER A 148 -15.15 13.53 -11.89
CA SER A 148 -16.24 13.47 -10.92
C SER A 148 -15.62 13.54 -9.53
N GLU A 149 -15.97 14.55 -8.73
CA GLU A 149 -15.54 14.57 -7.34
C GLU A 149 -16.16 13.36 -6.61
N PRO A 150 -15.34 12.43 -6.06
CA PRO A 150 -15.90 11.28 -5.37
C PRO A 150 -16.73 11.77 -4.18
N ARG A 151 -18.01 11.39 -4.14
CA ARG A 151 -18.87 11.65 -2.99
C ARG A 151 -18.32 10.92 -1.77
N ARG A 152 -17.66 11.65 -0.87
CA ARG A 152 -17.04 11.12 0.36
C ARG A 152 -17.49 11.91 1.59
N PRO A 153 -18.77 11.75 2.01
CA PRO A 153 -19.29 12.44 3.18
C PRO A 153 -18.59 11.99 4.45
N LEU A 154 -18.19 10.71 4.55
CA LEU A 154 -17.53 10.16 5.72
C LEU A 154 -16.13 10.76 5.92
N ARG A 155 -16.01 11.67 6.89
CA ARG A 155 -14.76 12.34 7.24
C ARG A 155 -14.02 11.64 8.37
N LYS A 156 -14.73 10.98 9.29
CA LYS A 156 -14.14 10.34 10.47
C LYS A 156 -14.77 8.99 10.77
N MET A 157 -13.94 8.01 11.14
CA MET A 157 -14.39 6.71 11.61
C MET A 157 -13.78 6.40 12.97
N VAL A 158 -14.62 6.11 13.96
CA VAL A 158 -14.19 5.69 15.29
C VAL A 158 -14.28 4.18 15.38
N PHE A 159 -13.18 3.49 15.66
CA PHE A 159 -13.18 2.06 15.93
C PHE A 159 -13.35 1.79 17.41
N ASN A 160 -14.32 0.98 17.79
CA ASN A 160 -14.46 0.56 19.18
C ASN A 160 -13.45 -0.54 19.51
N VAL A 161 -12.92 -0.48 20.73
CA VAL A 161 -12.11 -1.55 21.33
C VAL A 161 -12.78 -2.07 22.60
N PRO A 162 -12.64 -3.37 22.92
CA PRO A 162 -13.46 -4.02 23.94
C PRO A 162 -13.40 -3.34 25.31
N THR A 163 -12.19 -2.96 25.75
CA THR A 163 -11.98 -2.26 27.01
C THR A 163 -10.98 -1.13 26.86
N ARG A 164 -10.86 -0.29 27.90
CA ARG A 164 -9.84 0.77 27.94
C ARG A 164 -8.40 0.25 27.85
N ARG A 165 -8.15 -1.03 28.16
CA ARG A 165 -6.81 -1.64 28.08
C ARG A 165 -6.29 -1.73 26.64
N GLU A 166 -7.18 -1.82 25.66
CA GLU A 166 -6.81 -1.95 24.26
C GLU A 166 -6.58 -0.60 23.57
N LEU A 167 -6.91 0.53 24.20
CA LEU A 167 -6.83 1.87 23.58
C LEU A 167 -5.44 2.17 23.02
N THR A 168 -4.38 2.01 23.83
CA THR A 168 -3.00 2.27 23.38
C THR A 168 -2.60 1.38 22.20
N SER A 169 -3.03 0.11 22.20
CA SER A 169 -2.76 -0.80 21.08
C SER A 169 -3.52 -0.38 19.81
N GLY A 170 -4.74 0.13 19.96
CA GLY A 170 -5.56 0.66 18.88
C GLY A 170 -5.04 1.97 18.30
N GLU A 171 -4.56 2.89 19.14
CA GLU A 171 -3.92 4.13 18.71
C GLU A 171 -2.64 3.85 17.91
N ARG A 172 -1.79 2.95 18.42
CA ARG A 172 -0.60 2.49 17.69
C ARG A 172 -0.96 1.79 16.38
N ALA A 173 -2.03 1.01 16.37
CA ALA A 173 -2.53 0.36 15.16
C ALA A 173 -3.00 1.37 14.10
N ILE A 174 -3.68 2.44 14.51
CA ILE A 174 -4.07 3.55 13.61
C ILE A 174 -2.84 4.26 13.08
N GLN A 175 -1.89 4.63 13.94
CA GLN A 175 -0.67 5.32 13.53
C GLN A 175 0.09 4.49 12.48
N HIS A 176 0.34 3.20 12.76
CA HIS A 176 1.03 2.32 11.82
C HIS A 176 0.23 2.10 10.54
N GLY A 177 -1.08 1.84 10.64
CA GLY A 177 -1.94 1.60 9.47
C GLY A 177 -2.05 2.82 8.55
N LEU A 178 -2.05 4.04 9.11
CA LEU A 178 -2.04 5.28 8.33
C LEU A 178 -0.74 5.47 7.55
N ALA A 179 0.42 5.31 8.20
CA ALA A 179 1.72 5.47 7.56
C ALA A 179 1.94 4.41 6.46
N ILE A 180 1.52 3.16 6.71
CA ILE A 180 1.59 2.08 5.73
C ILE A 180 0.66 2.36 4.55
N ALA A 181 -0.59 2.76 4.80
CA ALA A 181 -1.52 3.09 3.74
C ALA A 181 -1.05 4.30 2.90
N ALA A 182 -0.38 5.27 3.52
CA ALA A 182 0.25 6.39 2.80
C ALA A 182 1.39 5.91 1.88
N GLY A 183 2.24 4.99 2.36
CA GLY A 183 3.27 4.35 1.55
C GLY A 183 2.69 3.54 0.38
N ILE A 184 1.66 2.71 0.63
CA ILE A 184 0.96 1.94 -0.40
C ILE A 184 0.33 2.88 -1.43
N LYS A 185 -0.34 3.95 -1.00
CA LYS A 185 -0.91 4.94 -1.91
C LYS A 185 0.17 5.56 -2.80
N ALA A 186 1.29 5.98 -2.23
CA ALA A 186 2.39 6.56 -2.98
C ALA A 186 2.96 5.58 -4.03
N ALA A 187 3.15 4.31 -3.66
CA ALA A 187 3.59 3.28 -4.59
C ALA A 187 2.59 3.09 -5.75
N LYS A 188 1.28 3.03 -5.45
CA LYS A 188 0.23 2.92 -6.48
C LYS A 188 0.17 4.14 -7.39
N ASP A 189 0.33 5.34 -6.84
CA ASP A 189 0.33 6.57 -7.65
C ASP A 189 1.53 6.61 -8.62
N LEU A 190 2.71 6.17 -8.16
CA LEU A 190 3.88 6.04 -9.02
C LEU A 190 3.67 4.99 -10.11
N GLY A 191 3.22 3.78 -9.76
CA GLY A 191 2.98 2.72 -10.74
C GLY A 191 1.85 3.03 -11.73
N ASN A 192 0.79 3.73 -11.30
CA ASN A 192 -0.31 4.11 -12.18
C ASN A 192 0.06 5.25 -13.13
N MET A 193 1.05 6.07 -12.77
CA MET A 193 1.54 7.16 -13.60
C MET A 193 2.10 6.61 -14.92
N PRO A 194 1.72 7.17 -16.08
CA PRO A 194 2.16 6.65 -17.36
C PRO A 194 3.65 6.97 -17.60
N PRO A 195 4.34 6.17 -18.43
CA PRO A 195 5.80 6.24 -18.60
C PRO A 195 6.27 7.56 -19.25
N ASN A 196 5.40 8.22 -20.02
CA ASN A 196 5.68 9.54 -20.57
C ASN A 196 5.75 10.66 -19.51
N ILE A 197 5.30 10.39 -18.27
CA ILE A 197 5.40 11.29 -17.11
C ILE A 197 6.36 10.70 -16.08
N CYS A 198 6.15 9.43 -15.69
CA CYS A 198 6.96 8.75 -14.68
C CYS A 198 8.17 8.08 -15.30
N ASN A 199 9.17 8.87 -15.70
CA ASN A 199 10.50 8.38 -16.07
C ASN A 199 11.48 8.43 -14.88
N ALA A 200 12.75 8.06 -15.08
CA ALA A 200 13.75 8.01 -14.01
C ALA A 200 13.95 9.39 -13.34
N ALA A 201 13.86 10.48 -14.11
CA ALA A 201 13.94 11.85 -13.58
C ALA A 201 12.74 12.20 -12.70
N TYR A 202 11.55 11.70 -13.02
CA TYR A 202 10.38 11.82 -12.16
C TYR A 202 10.59 11.07 -10.83
N LEU A 203 11.09 9.83 -10.85
CA LEU A 203 11.43 9.09 -9.62
C LEU A 203 12.45 9.85 -8.75
N ALA A 204 13.49 10.42 -9.38
CA ALA A 204 14.47 11.25 -8.70
C ALA A 204 13.86 12.53 -8.10
N SER A 205 12.92 13.17 -8.80
CA SER A 205 12.17 14.32 -8.28
C SER A 205 11.34 13.94 -7.06
N GLN A 206 10.62 12.82 -7.10
CA GLN A 206 9.81 12.33 -5.98
C GLN A 206 10.68 11.98 -4.77
N ALA A 207 11.87 11.40 -4.99
CA ALA A 207 12.85 11.11 -3.95
C ALA A 207 13.38 12.39 -3.27
N ARG A 208 13.63 13.47 -4.04
CA ARG A 208 14.03 14.78 -3.47
C ARG A 208 12.89 15.41 -2.66
N GLN A 209 11.68 15.42 -3.19
CA GLN A 209 10.50 15.95 -2.48
C GLN A 209 10.25 15.21 -1.15
N LEU A 210 10.53 13.91 -1.10
CA LEU A 210 10.46 13.14 0.15
C LEU A 210 11.48 13.63 1.18
N ALA A 211 12.73 13.87 0.75
CA ALA A 211 13.77 14.43 1.61
C ALA A 211 13.40 15.84 2.09
N ASP A 212 12.85 16.70 1.22
CA ASP A 212 12.41 18.05 1.61
C ASP A 212 11.31 18.00 2.67
N THR A 213 10.34 17.08 2.51
CA THR A 213 9.23 16.88 3.45
C THR A 213 9.70 16.33 4.80
N TYR A 214 10.72 15.47 4.81
CA TYR A 214 11.23 14.76 5.99
C TYR A 214 12.71 15.08 6.28
N SER A 215 13.10 16.34 6.11
CA SER A 215 14.48 16.82 6.09
C SER A 215 15.29 16.58 7.37
N LYS A 216 14.61 16.28 8.48
CA LYS A 216 15.27 15.97 9.76
C LYS A 216 16.16 14.72 9.67
N ASN A 217 15.66 13.67 9.02
CA ASN A 217 16.32 12.35 9.01
C ASN A 217 16.48 11.77 7.60
N VAL A 218 15.96 12.42 6.56
CA VAL A 218 16.00 11.93 5.18
C VAL A 218 16.91 12.80 4.32
N ILE A 219 17.84 12.16 3.62
CA ILE A 219 18.71 12.79 2.62
C ILE A 219 18.56 12.00 1.32
N THR A 220 18.47 12.70 0.19
CA THR A 220 18.42 12.06 -1.13
C THR A 220 19.63 12.47 -1.96
N ARG A 221 20.30 11.49 -2.56
CA ARG A 221 21.32 11.67 -3.60
C ARG A 221 20.82 11.07 -4.90
N VAL A 222 21.19 11.67 -6.03
CA VAL A 222 20.86 11.15 -7.36
C VAL A 222 22.15 10.99 -8.13
N ILE A 223 22.34 9.79 -8.69
CA ILE A 223 23.53 9.39 -9.45
C ILE A 223 23.09 9.27 -10.90
N GLY A 224 23.67 10.10 -11.76
CA GLY A 224 23.40 10.08 -13.21
C GLY A 224 24.38 9.23 -14.01
N GLU A 225 24.18 9.16 -15.32
CA GLU A 225 24.93 8.24 -16.20
C GLU A 225 26.44 8.50 -16.19
N GLN A 226 26.84 9.77 -16.11
CA GLN A 226 28.26 10.13 -16.03
C GLN A 226 28.93 9.54 -14.78
N GLN A 227 28.27 9.64 -13.63
CA GLN A 227 28.77 9.07 -12.37
C GLN A 227 28.71 7.55 -12.39
N MET A 228 27.67 6.95 -12.98
CA MET A 228 27.58 5.50 -13.19
C MET A 228 28.77 4.99 -14.02
N ARG A 229 29.18 5.75 -15.04
CA ARG A 229 30.34 5.42 -15.88
C ARG A 229 31.65 5.46 -15.09
N GLU A 230 31.82 6.50 -14.28
CA GLU A 230 32.98 6.63 -13.37
C GLU A 230 33.03 5.50 -12.33
N LEU A 231 31.86 5.02 -11.90
CA LEU A 231 31.71 3.89 -10.98
C LEU A 231 31.86 2.51 -11.66
N GLY A 232 31.91 2.45 -12.99
CA GLY A 232 31.99 1.19 -13.74
C GLY A 232 30.67 0.41 -13.80
N MET A 233 29.52 1.06 -13.60
CA MET A 233 28.19 0.45 -13.67
C MET A 233 27.73 0.23 -15.13
N ASN A 234 28.54 -0.45 -15.93
CA ASN A 234 28.30 -0.57 -17.37
C ASN A 234 27.12 -1.50 -17.70
N SER A 235 26.76 -2.43 -16.81
CA SER A 235 25.61 -3.31 -16.99
C SER A 235 24.30 -2.52 -16.90
N TYR A 236 24.19 -1.63 -15.91
CA TYR A 236 23.08 -0.69 -15.81
C TYR A 236 23.06 0.27 -17.01
N LEU A 237 24.19 0.92 -17.31
CA LEU A 237 24.26 1.86 -18.44
C LEU A 237 23.84 1.24 -19.78
N ALA A 238 24.19 -0.03 -20.03
CA ALA A 238 23.82 -0.72 -21.25
C ALA A 238 22.29 -0.82 -21.44
N VAL A 239 21.55 -1.10 -20.36
CA VAL A 239 20.09 -1.22 -20.38
C VAL A 239 19.44 0.09 -20.81
N GLY A 240 19.90 1.23 -20.29
CA GLY A 240 19.31 2.54 -20.59
C GLY A 240 19.74 3.16 -21.93
N ASN A 241 20.83 2.68 -22.54
CA ASN A 241 21.47 3.32 -23.70
C ASN A 241 20.57 3.44 -24.95
N GLY A 242 19.54 2.59 -25.04
CA GLY A 242 18.54 2.64 -26.10
C GLY A 242 17.51 3.77 -25.97
N SER A 243 17.31 4.30 -24.76
CA SER A 243 16.36 5.37 -24.49
C SER A 243 16.98 6.77 -24.72
N GLN A 244 16.10 7.77 -24.81
CA GLN A 244 16.45 9.18 -24.67
C GLN A 244 16.38 9.67 -23.22
N ASN A 245 15.68 8.94 -22.35
CA ASN A 245 15.59 9.27 -20.93
C ASN A 245 16.88 8.80 -20.24
N GLU A 246 17.52 9.70 -19.48
CA GLU A 246 18.72 9.38 -18.72
C GLU A 246 18.44 8.32 -17.64
N SER A 247 19.34 7.36 -17.49
CA SER A 247 19.36 6.42 -16.36
C SER A 247 19.75 7.14 -15.07
N LEU A 248 18.89 7.08 -14.06
CA LEU A 248 19.11 7.76 -12.78
C LEU A 248 18.89 6.81 -11.61
N MET A 249 19.89 6.72 -10.74
CA MET A 249 19.78 5.99 -9.48
C MET A 249 19.55 6.97 -8.34
N SER A 250 18.40 6.88 -7.67
CA SER A 250 18.10 7.69 -6.49
C SER A 250 18.41 6.91 -5.23
N VAL A 251 19.23 7.47 -4.34
CA VAL A 251 19.59 6.89 -3.04
C VAL A 251 18.94 7.75 -1.96
N ILE A 252 17.97 7.20 -1.26
CA ILE A 252 17.23 7.83 -0.16
C ILE A 252 17.79 7.26 1.15
N GLU A 253 18.54 8.05 1.89
CA GLU A 253 19.13 7.69 3.17
C GLU A 253 18.21 8.17 4.30
N TYR A 254 17.69 7.25 5.11
CA TYR A 254 16.96 7.54 6.34
C TYR A 254 17.83 7.17 7.56
N LYS A 255 18.19 8.18 8.37
CA LYS A 255 18.98 8.01 9.59
C LYS A 255 18.10 8.20 10.83
N GLY A 256 17.46 7.12 11.27
CA GLY A 256 16.61 7.11 12.47
C GLY A 256 17.32 6.67 13.74
N ASN A 257 18.45 5.96 13.62
CA ASN A 257 19.26 5.54 14.76
C ASN A 257 20.51 6.45 14.89
N PRO A 258 20.69 7.13 16.04
CA PRO A 258 21.83 8.03 16.24
C PRO A 258 23.17 7.31 16.46
N SER A 259 23.17 6.01 16.78
CA SER A 259 24.39 5.23 16.98
C SER A 259 25.21 5.14 15.69
N GLU A 260 26.52 5.37 15.79
CA GLU A 260 27.46 5.25 14.66
C GLU A 260 27.63 3.79 14.19
N ASP A 261 27.47 2.83 15.11
CA ASP A 261 27.58 1.40 14.82
C ASP A 261 26.29 0.80 14.20
N ALA A 262 25.21 1.59 14.14
CA ALA A 262 23.94 1.13 13.60
C ALA A 262 24.00 0.95 12.09
N ARG A 263 24.29 -0.29 11.68
CA ARG A 263 24.29 -0.75 10.29
C ARG A 263 22.93 -0.50 9.61
N PRO A 264 22.89 -0.09 8.33
CA PRO A 264 21.64 0.16 7.64
C PRO A 264 21.02 -1.13 7.09
N ILE A 265 19.69 -1.15 7.02
CA ILE A 265 18.95 -2.05 6.12
C ILE A 265 18.85 -1.36 4.76
N VAL A 266 19.29 -2.03 3.69
CA VAL A 266 19.22 -1.50 2.32
C VAL A 266 18.10 -2.18 1.55
N LEU A 267 17.24 -1.37 0.94
CA LEU A 267 16.14 -1.80 0.08
C LEU A 267 16.44 -1.35 -1.36
N VAL A 268 16.50 -2.28 -2.31
CA VAL A 268 16.83 -1.99 -3.71
C VAL A 268 15.63 -2.26 -4.60
N GLY A 269 15.08 -1.22 -5.23
CA GLY A 269 13.89 -1.35 -6.07
C GLY A 269 14.23 -1.29 -7.56
N LYS A 270 13.81 -2.32 -8.32
CA LYS A 270 13.80 -2.27 -9.80
C LYS A 270 12.93 -1.09 -10.26
N GLY A 271 13.51 -0.19 -11.05
CA GLY A 271 12.87 1.06 -11.48
C GLY A 271 12.78 1.21 -13.00
N LEU A 272 12.43 0.15 -13.72
CA LEU A 272 12.22 0.22 -15.17
C LEU A 272 10.91 0.96 -15.46
N THR A 273 11.01 2.23 -15.82
CA THR A 273 9.83 3.11 -15.96
C THR A 273 8.98 2.74 -17.17
N PHE A 274 9.61 2.12 -18.15
CA PHE A 274 8.97 1.37 -19.21
C PHE A 274 9.91 0.28 -19.68
N ASP A 275 9.36 -0.90 -19.95
CA ASP A 275 10.09 -2.03 -20.48
C ASP A 275 9.43 -2.56 -21.76
N SER A 276 10.02 -2.20 -22.90
CA SER A 276 9.62 -2.73 -24.20
C SER A 276 10.26 -4.08 -24.52
N GLY A 277 11.21 -4.54 -23.69
CA GLY A 277 12.13 -5.64 -23.96
C GLY A 277 13.37 -5.28 -24.77
N GLY A 278 13.50 -4.03 -25.23
CA GLY A 278 14.65 -3.59 -26.02
C GLY A 278 14.66 -4.22 -27.41
N ILE A 279 15.83 -4.69 -27.86
CA ILE A 279 15.95 -5.41 -29.16
C ILE A 279 15.16 -6.73 -29.15
N SER A 280 15.09 -7.39 -28.01
CA SER A 280 14.26 -8.58 -27.74
C SER A 280 12.82 -8.15 -27.42
N ILE A 281 12.20 -7.45 -28.37
CA ILE A 281 10.95 -6.71 -28.16
C ILE A 281 9.80 -7.62 -27.70
N LYS A 282 9.04 -7.15 -26.71
CA LYS A 282 7.82 -7.82 -26.24
C LYS A 282 6.70 -7.76 -27.30
N PRO A 283 5.73 -8.69 -27.27
CA PRO A 283 4.50 -8.56 -28.04
C PRO A 283 3.73 -7.28 -27.68
N ALA A 284 2.93 -6.77 -28.61
CA ALA A 284 2.13 -5.57 -28.40
C ALA A 284 1.03 -5.74 -27.34
N GLU A 285 0.49 -6.95 -27.20
CA GLU A 285 -0.57 -7.25 -26.25
C GLU A 285 -0.08 -7.07 -24.80
N GLY A 286 -0.77 -6.22 -24.04
CA GLY A 286 -0.47 -5.93 -22.63
C GLY A 286 0.82 -5.14 -22.39
N MET A 287 1.52 -4.65 -23.43
CA MET A 287 2.76 -3.88 -23.26
C MET A 287 2.54 -2.58 -22.46
N ASP A 288 1.33 -2.02 -22.44
CA ASP A 288 0.99 -0.86 -21.61
C ASP A 288 1.13 -1.12 -20.11
N GLU A 289 1.01 -2.38 -19.66
CA GLU A 289 1.25 -2.79 -18.28
C GLU A 289 2.73 -2.73 -17.90
N MET A 290 3.65 -2.63 -18.85
CA MET A 290 5.10 -2.53 -18.58
C MET A 290 5.50 -1.17 -17.98
N LYS A 291 4.57 -0.22 -17.86
CA LYS A 291 4.73 0.94 -16.96
C LYS A 291 4.85 0.52 -15.49
N TYR A 292 4.34 -0.66 -15.12
CA TYR A 292 4.44 -1.20 -13.77
C TYR A 292 5.78 -1.87 -13.49
N ASP A 293 6.71 -1.89 -14.46
CA ASP A 293 8.01 -2.53 -14.30
C ASP A 293 9.00 -1.75 -13.39
N MET A 294 8.52 -0.63 -12.85
CA MET A 294 9.14 0.16 -11.80
C MET A 294 8.48 -0.04 -10.42
N CYS A 295 7.51 -0.97 -10.28
CA CYS A 295 6.78 -1.17 -9.02
C CYS A 295 7.70 -1.60 -7.86
N GLY A 296 8.87 -2.17 -8.14
CA GLY A 296 9.90 -2.42 -7.14
C GLY A 296 10.40 -1.12 -6.50
N ALA A 297 10.83 -0.16 -7.33
CA ALA A 297 11.18 1.19 -6.90
C ALA A 297 9.98 1.91 -6.25
N ALA A 298 8.77 1.76 -6.79
CA ALA A 298 7.56 2.34 -6.19
C ALA A 298 7.33 1.84 -4.75
N ALA A 299 7.50 0.54 -4.52
CA ALA A 299 7.37 -0.08 -3.21
C ALA A 299 8.45 0.42 -2.24
N VAL A 300 9.72 0.47 -2.67
CA VAL A 300 10.82 1.03 -1.87
C VAL A 300 10.53 2.49 -1.50
N TYR A 301 10.11 3.32 -2.45
CA TYR A 301 9.69 4.70 -2.17
C TYR A 301 8.56 4.77 -1.13
N GLY A 302 7.55 3.91 -1.25
CA GLY A 302 6.45 3.80 -0.29
C GLY A 302 6.93 3.41 1.12
N VAL A 303 7.89 2.49 1.23
CA VAL A 303 8.52 2.10 2.51
C VAL A 303 9.33 3.25 3.09
N MET A 304 10.12 3.97 2.28
CA MET A 304 10.88 5.14 2.72
C MET A 304 9.96 6.26 3.23
N ARG A 305 8.81 6.46 2.57
CA ARG A 305 7.77 7.39 3.02
C ARG A 305 7.15 6.97 4.34
N MET A 306 6.93 5.67 4.54
CA MET A 306 6.36 5.10 5.77
C MET A 306 7.33 5.19 6.96
N VAL A 307 8.60 4.81 6.77
CA VAL A 307 9.60 4.85 7.86
C VAL A 307 9.88 6.28 8.30
N ALA A 308 9.87 7.24 7.37
CA ALA A 308 10.03 8.66 7.68
C ALA A 308 8.86 9.22 8.51
N GLU A 309 7.62 8.80 8.23
CA GLU A 309 6.43 9.22 9.00
C GLU A 309 6.39 8.60 10.39
N LEU A 310 6.75 7.32 10.52
CA LEU A 310 6.79 6.64 11.82
C LEU A 310 8.01 7.00 12.65
N GLN A 311 9.02 7.65 12.05
CA GLN A 311 10.28 7.98 12.68
C GLN A 311 10.91 6.77 13.41
N LEU A 312 10.98 5.62 12.73
CA LEU A 312 11.46 4.39 13.35
C LEU A 312 12.94 4.54 13.79
N PRO A 313 13.33 3.96 14.93
CA PRO A 313 14.70 4.09 15.45
C PRO A 313 15.69 3.15 14.74
N LEU A 314 15.73 3.19 13.41
CA LEU A 314 16.50 2.30 12.52
C LEU A 314 17.18 3.14 11.44
N ASN A 315 18.25 2.62 10.83
CA ASN A 315 18.84 3.21 9.63
C ASN A 315 18.36 2.41 8.40
N VAL A 316 17.81 3.10 7.40
CA VAL A 316 17.28 2.47 6.19
C VAL A 316 17.76 3.25 4.98
N ILE A 317 18.24 2.56 3.94
CA ILE A 317 18.59 3.16 2.67
C ILE A 317 17.70 2.56 1.59
N GLY A 318 16.92 3.39 0.91
CA GLY A 318 16.11 3.00 -0.24
C GLY A 318 16.78 3.42 -1.54
N VAL A 319 17.04 2.48 -2.44
CA VAL A 319 17.60 2.75 -3.77
C VAL A 319 16.53 2.54 -4.83
N LEU A 320 16.30 3.56 -5.65
CA LEU A 320 15.42 3.49 -6.81
C LEU A 320 16.30 3.43 -8.06
N ALA A 321 16.37 2.26 -8.69
CA ALA A 321 17.20 2.04 -9.88
C ALA A 321 16.43 2.41 -11.16
N GLY A 322 16.27 3.72 -11.40
CA GLY A 322 15.49 4.27 -12.50
C GLY A 322 16.15 4.08 -13.87
N CYS A 323 15.48 3.40 -14.78
CA CYS A 323 15.96 3.14 -16.14
C CYS A 323 14.77 3.00 -17.10
N GLU A 324 15.01 3.04 -18.41
CA GLU A 324 14.00 2.73 -19.42
C GLU A 324 14.60 1.84 -20.51
N ASN A 325 13.96 0.70 -20.78
CA ASN A 325 14.46 -0.28 -21.75
C ASN A 325 13.74 -0.12 -23.10
N MET A 326 14.46 0.43 -24.08
CA MET A 326 13.91 0.81 -25.39
C MET A 326 14.73 0.23 -26.55
N PRO A 327 14.10 -0.21 -27.66
CA PRO A 327 14.83 -0.49 -28.89
C PRO A 327 15.34 0.81 -29.51
N GLY A 328 16.45 0.74 -30.24
CA GLY A 328 16.99 1.87 -30.97
C GLY A 328 18.38 1.57 -31.54
N GLY A 329 18.88 2.45 -32.40
CA GLY A 329 20.22 2.28 -33.01
C GLY A 329 21.39 2.29 -32.02
N ARG A 330 21.15 2.73 -30.76
CA ARG A 330 22.12 2.71 -29.65
C ARG A 330 21.84 1.62 -28.62
N ALA A 331 20.73 0.88 -28.74
CA ALA A 331 20.38 -0.14 -27.76
C ALA A 331 21.42 -1.25 -27.70
N TYR A 332 21.64 -1.78 -26.50
CA TYR A 332 22.38 -3.02 -26.30
C TYR A 332 21.64 -4.20 -26.94
N ARG A 333 22.37 -5.27 -27.28
CA ARG A 333 21.90 -6.35 -28.15
C ARG A 333 22.12 -7.72 -27.52
N PRO A 334 21.31 -8.72 -27.92
CA PRO A 334 21.67 -10.12 -27.70
C PRO A 334 23.07 -10.43 -28.27
N GLY A 335 23.92 -11.06 -27.46
CA GLY A 335 25.33 -11.37 -27.74
C GLY A 335 26.33 -10.31 -27.27
N ASP A 336 25.88 -9.13 -26.81
CA ASP A 336 26.79 -8.18 -26.16
C ASP A 336 27.30 -8.79 -24.83
N VAL A 337 28.58 -8.53 -24.50
CA VAL A 337 29.20 -8.92 -23.22
C VAL A 337 29.49 -7.66 -22.42
N LEU A 338 28.88 -7.56 -21.24
CA LEU A 338 28.95 -6.38 -20.37
C LEU A 338 29.88 -6.66 -19.18
N THR A 339 30.73 -5.69 -18.82
CA THR A 339 31.50 -5.74 -17.56
C THR A 339 30.72 -4.99 -16.48
N THR A 340 30.25 -5.73 -15.47
CA THR A 340 29.52 -5.20 -14.31
C THR A 340 30.43 -4.38 -13.38
N MET A 341 29.85 -3.63 -12.45
CA MET A 341 30.57 -2.88 -11.41
C MET A 341 31.46 -3.80 -10.54
N SER A 342 31.06 -5.07 -10.37
CA SER A 342 31.86 -6.06 -9.62
C SER A 342 33.12 -6.53 -10.37
N GLY A 343 33.26 -6.17 -11.65
CA GLY A 343 34.31 -6.66 -12.54
C GLY A 343 33.98 -7.98 -13.24
N GLN A 344 32.90 -8.67 -12.87
CA GLN A 344 32.41 -9.84 -13.59
C GLN A 344 31.82 -9.47 -14.95
N THR A 345 31.95 -10.36 -15.93
CA THR A 345 31.35 -10.20 -17.25
C THR A 345 30.04 -10.99 -17.39
N VAL A 346 29.08 -10.42 -18.11
CA VAL A 346 27.76 -11.02 -18.37
C VAL A 346 27.48 -10.99 -19.87
N GLU A 347 27.24 -12.15 -20.46
CA GLU A 347 26.70 -12.24 -21.83
C GLU A 347 25.20 -12.00 -21.81
N VAL A 348 24.74 -11.03 -22.59
CA VAL A 348 23.32 -10.69 -22.72
C VAL A 348 22.71 -11.61 -23.77
N LEU A 349 22.00 -12.66 -23.36
CA LEU A 349 21.28 -13.51 -24.32
C LEU A 349 19.90 -12.94 -24.70
N ASN A 350 19.31 -12.13 -23.83
CA ASN A 350 18.00 -11.55 -24.02
C ASN A 350 17.94 -10.18 -23.32
N THR A 351 17.55 -9.14 -24.07
CA THR A 351 17.45 -7.75 -23.58
C THR A 351 16.15 -7.47 -22.83
N ASP A 352 15.25 -8.45 -22.75
CA ASP A 352 14.03 -8.47 -21.91
C ASP A 352 14.29 -9.10 -20.53
N ALA A 353 15.56 -9.40 -20.24
CA ALA A 353 16.05 -9.79 -18.92
C ALA A 353 16.86 -8.65 -18.30
N GLU A 354 16.47 -7.41 -18.54
CA GLU A 354 17.16 -6.17 -18.18
C GLU A 354 17.18 -5.89 -16.68
N GLY A 355 16.11 -6.23 -15.96
CA GLY A 355 15.97 -5.90 -14.55
C GLY A 355 17.13 -6.41 -13.69
N ARG A 356 17.62 -7.63 -13.96
CA ARG A 356 18.77 -8.20 -13.24
C ARG A 356 20.11 -7.55 -13.62
N LEU A 357 20.22 -7.00 -14.83
CA LEU A 357 21.40 -6.28 -15.30
C LEU A 357 21.53 -4.91 -14.64
N VAL A 358 20.40 -4.26 -14.37
CA VAL A 358 20.36 -3.04 -13.55
C VAL A 358 20.67 -3.39 -12.08
N LEU A 359 20.00 -4.40 -11.52
CA LEU A 359 20.12 -4.73 -10.09
C LEU A 359 21.53 -5.18 -9.69
N CYS A 360 22.26 -5.93 -10.52
CA CYS A 360 23.59 -6.44 -10.13
C CYS A 360 24.61 -5.32 -9.87
N ASP A 361 24.60 -4.25 -10.67
CA ASP A 361 25.47 -3.09 -10.44
C ASP A 361 25.03 -2.34 -9.18
N VAL A 362 23.73 -2.21 -8.93
CA VAL A 362 23.21 -1.55 -7.73
C VAL A 362 23.52 -2.34 -6.46
N LEU A 363 23.42 -3.67 -6.51
CA LEU A 363 23.79 -4.55 -5.41
C LEU A 363 25.28 -4.43 -5.07
N THR A 364 26.14 -4.33 -6.09
CA THR A 364 27.57 -4.01 -5.88
C THR A 364 27.76 -2.61 -5.30
N TYR A 365 27.01 -1.62 -5.82
CA TYR A 365 27.11 -0.23 -5.36
C TYR A 365 26.84 -0.10 -3.86
N VAL A 366 25.83 -0.81 -3.32
CA VAL A 366 25.39 -0.66 -1.93
C VAL A 366 26.30 -1.34 -0.91
N GLU A 367 27.28 -2.16 -1.33
CA GLU A 367 28.30 -2.73 -0.45
C GLU A 367 29.06 -1.63 0.33
N ARG A 368 29.22 -0.44 -0.26
CA ARG A 368 29.83 0.73 0.39
C ARG A 368 29.16 1.16 1.68
N PHE A 369 27.89 0.80 1.86
CA PHE A 369 27.12 1.09 3.07
C PHE A 369 27.22 -0.03 4.09
N GLU A 370 28.05 -1.06 3.84
CA GLU A 370 28.32 -2.22 4.72
C GLU A 370 27.00 -2.72 5.39
N PRO A 371 25.95 -3.02 4.63
CA PRO A 371 24.60 -3.20 5.17
C PRO A 371 24.46 -4.38 6.13
N GLU A 372 23.56 -4.28 7.10
CA GLU A 372 23.16 -5.45 7.93
C GLU A 372 22.36 -6.45 7.10
N ALA A 373 21.51 -5.93 6.22
CA ALA A 373 20.69 -6.70 5.31
C ALA A 373 20.46 -5.91 4.01
N VAL A 374 20.43 -6.63 2.90
CA VAL A 374 20.04 -6.11 1.58
C VAL A 374 18.82 -6.89 1.10
N ILE A 375 17.78 -6.18 0.66
CA ILE A 375 16.56 -6.77 0.13
C ILE A 375 16.25 -6.07 -1.20
N ASP A 376 16.33 -6.80 -2.30
CA ASP A 376 15.81 -6.31 -3.57
C ASP A 376 14.31 -6.59 -3.73
N VAL A 377 13.61 -5.69 -4.42
CA VAL A 377 12.17 -5.79 -4.72
C VAL A 377 12.01 -5.51 -6.21
N ALA A 378 11.53 -6.49 -6.97
CA ALA A 378 11.50 -6.41 -8.42
C ALA A 378 10.33 -7.16 -9.06
N THR A 379 9.74 -6.55 -10.09
CA THR A 379 8.91 -7.20 -11.11
C THR A 379 9.81 -7.95 -12.09
N LEU A 380 10.43 -9.05 -11.64
CA LEU A 380 11.60 -9.59 -12.33
C LEU A 380 11.30 -10.66 -13.39
N THR A 381 10.31 -11.52 -13.17
CA THR A 381 10.04 -12.65 -14.08
C THR A 381 8.55 -12.94 -14.21
N GLY A 382 8.09 -13.20 -15.43
CA GLY A 382 6.75 -13.72 -15.68
C GLY A 382 6.54 -15.13 -15.09
N ALA A 383 7.60 -15.92 -14.92
CA ALA A 383 7.55 -17.24 -14.32
C ALA A 383 7.01 -17.23 -12.87
N CYS A 384 7.23 -16.15 -12.12
CA CYS A 384 6.70 -16.00 -10.75
C CYS A 384 5.16 -16.02 -10.71
N LEU A 385 4.48 -15.52 -11.75
CA LEU A 385 3.02 -15.60 -11.86
C LEU A 385 2.53 -17.04 -12.08
N LEU A 386 3.30 -17.84 -12.84
CA LEU A 386 2.96 -19.23 -13.16
C LEU A 386 3.19 -20.18 -11.98
N LEU A 387 4.09 -19.85 -11.05
CA LEU A 387 4.40 -20.66 -9.86
C LEU A 387 3.26 -20.67 -8.80
N HIS A 388 2.23 -19.82 -8.97
CA HIS A 388 1.07 -19.72 -8.08
C HIS A 388 -0.24 -20.29 -8.67
N ILE A 389 -0.17 -20.92 -9.84
CA ILE A 389 -1.27 -21.73 -10.42
C ILE A 389 -0.92 -23.19 -10.19
#